data_AF-A0A017RZT6-F1
#
_entry.id   AF-A0A017RZT6-F1
#
_cell.length_a   1.000
_cell.length_b   1.000
_cell.length_c   1.000
_cell.angle_alpha   90.00
_cell.angle_beta   90.00
_cell.angle_gamma   90.00
#
_symmetry.space_group_name_H-M   'P 1'
#
loop_
_entity.id
_entity.type
_entity.pdbx_description
1 polymer ?
#
loop_
_entity_poly.entity_id
_entity_poly.type
_entity_poly.pdbx_seq_one_letter_code
_entity_poly.pdbx_strand_id
1 'polypeptide(L)' 'MEEYKKIFAKVLNLDENKVNNDISMENTQTWDSFANILLIIELERALEIKFTIDEIERIKDFESLEKIIKGKIKE' A
#
# COMPACT_ATOMS: atom_id res chain seq x y z
N MET A 1 5.38 14.47 -1.89
CA MET A 1 5.32 13.12 -1.28
C MET A 1 3.87 12.73 -1.26
N GLU A 2 3.50 11.68 -1.98
CA GLU A 2 2.11 11.24 -2.11
C GLU A 2 1.64 10.62 -0.78
N GLU A 3 0.40 10.88 -0.34
CA GLU A 3 -0.07 10.50 1.01
C GLU A 3 0.00 8.99 1.27
N TYR A 4 -0.31 8.17 0.26
CA TYR A 4 -0.22 6.72 0.37
C TYR A 4 1.20 6.21 0.63
N LYS A 5 2.25 6.90 0.15
CA LYS A 5 3.65 6.55 0.46
C LYS A 5 3.97 6.72 1.94
N LYS A 6 3.44 7.79 2.56
CA LYS A 6 3.64 8.03 4.00
C LYS A 6 2.95 6.99 4.85
N ILE A 7 1.72 6.64 4.49
CA ILE A 7 0.95 5.59 5.17
C ILE A 7 1.68 4.26 5.04
N PHE A 8 2.15 3.94 3.83
CA PHE A 8 2.91 2.74 3.54
C PHE A 8 4.20 2.64 4.37
N ALA A 9 5.02 3.70 4.39
CA ALA A 9 6.22 3.78 5.22
C ALA A 9 5.89 3.57 6.70
N LYS A 10 4.83 4.22 7.20
CA LYS A 10 4.42 4.18 8.60
C LYS A 10 3.91 2.79 9.02
N VAL A 11 3.06 2.15 8.20
CA VAL A 11 2.48 0.84 8.50
C VAL A 11 3.55 -0.25 8.49
N LEU A 12 4.47 -0.19 7.51
CA LEU A 12 5.56 -1.16 7.39
C LEU A 12 6.78 -0.83 8.24
N ASN A 13 6.70 0.27 9.00
CA ASN A 13 7.80 0.80 9.80
C ASN A 13 9.11 0.93 9.00
N LEU A 14 8.97 1.38 7.76
CA LEU A 14 10.07 1.61 6.82
C LEU A 14 10.40 3.09 6.75
N ASP A 15 11.66 3.36 6.41
CA ASP A 15 12.10 4.70 6.10
C ASP A 15 11.42 5.18 4.81
N GLU A 16 10.90 6.41 4.76
CA GLU A 16 10.26 6.97 3.57
C GLU A 16 11.21 6.96 2.35
N ASN A 17 12.52 7.07 2.60
CA ASN A 17 13.56 6.99 1.57
C ASN A 17 13.74 5.58 0.99
N LYS A 18 13.31 4.55 1.71
CA LYS A 18 13.33 3.16 1.25
C LYS A 18 12.08 2.80 0.48
N VAL A 19 11.00 3.59 0.58
CA VAL A 19 9.74 3.33 -0.13
C VAL A 19 9.89 3.61 -1.63
N ASN A 20 10.17 2.56 -2.39
CA ASN A 20 10.34 2.58 -3.84
C ASN A 20 9.57 1.42 -4.50
N ASN A 21 9.56 1.40 -5.84
CA ASN A 21 8.91 0.35 -6.62
C ASN A 21 9.59 -1.04 -6.50
N ASP A 22 10.71 -1.15 -5.79
CA ASP A 22 11.42 -2.42 -5.55
C ASP A 22 10.88 -3.14 -4.30
N ILE A 23 10.04 -2.46 -3.52
CA ILE A 23 9.37 -3.04 -2.37
C ILE A 23 8.26 -3.98 -2.82
N SER A 24 8.41 -5.24 -2.43
CA SER A 24 7.41 -6.30 -2.56
C SER A 24 7.23 -7.02 -1.24
N MET A 25 6.08 -7.68 -1.03
CA MET A 25 5.84 -8.55 0.13
C MET A 25 6.93 -9.62 0.27
N GLU A 26 7.45 -10.13 -0.84
CA GLU A 26 8.53 -11.12 -0.82
C GLU A 26 9.89 -10.55 -0.40
N ASN A 27 10.15 -9.28 -0.71
CA ASN A 27 11.44 -8.61 -0.42
C ASN A 27 11.43 -7.86 0.92
N THR A 28 10.25 -7.70 1.52
CA THR A 28 10.03 -6.84 2.68
C THR A 28 9.50 -7.65 3.83
N GLN A 29 10.40 -8.03 4.73
CA GLN A 29 10.04 -8.85 5.88
C GLN A 29 8.98 -8.20 6.80
N THR A 30 8.84 -6.88 6.80
CA THR A 30 7.81 -6.19 7.58
C THR A 30 6.44 -6.17 6.88
N TRP A 31 6.37 -6.58 5.61
CA TRP A 31 5.15 -6.62 4.82
C TRP A 31 4.58 -8.03 4.75
N ASP A 32 3.99 -8.47 5.86
CA ASP A 32 3.22 -9.71 5.93
C ASP A 32 1.74 -9.50 5.58
N SER A 33 0.96 -10.58 5.51
CA SER A 33 -0.48 -10.53 5.25
C SER A 33 -1.24 -9.60 6.22
N PHE A 34 -0.81 -9.52 7.49
CA PHE A 34 -1.41 -8.62 8.46
C PHE A 34 -1.09 -7.15 8.18
N ALA A 35 0.17 -6.85 7.86
CA ALA A 35 0.58 -5.50 7.49
C ALA A 35 -0.12 -5.05 6.21
N ASN A 36 -0.35 -5.95 5.25
CA ASN A 36 -1.13 -5.67 4.03
C ASN A 36 -2.55 -5.19 4.39
N ILE A 37 -3.25 -5.90 5.27
CA ILE A 37 -4.61 -5.52 5.70
C ILE A 37 -4.62 -4.16 6.43
N LEU A 38 -3.65 -3.93 7.34
CA LEU A 38 -3.54 -2.64 8.03
C LEU A 38 -3.31 -1.48 7.05
N LEU A 39 -2.48 -1.71 6.02
CA LEU A 39 -2.19 -0.75 4.98
C LEU A 39 -3.45 -0.37 4.22
N ILE A 40 -4.22 -1.38 3.79
CA ILE A 40 -5.51 -1.18 3.13
C ILE A 40 -6.44 -0.33 4.00
N ILE A 41 -6.64 -0.69 5.27
CA ILE A 41 -7.55 0.03 6.17
C ILE A 41 -7.16 1.51 6.32
N GLU A 42 -5.88 1.79 6.53
CA GLU A 42 -5.39 3.16 6.67
C GLU A 42 -5.53 3.95 5.36
N LEU A 43 -5.30 3.31 4.21
CA LEU A 43 -5.49 3.92 2.89
C LEU A 43 -6.96 4.19 2.59
N GLU A 44 -7.86 3.25 2.87
CA GLU A 44 -9.30 3.44 2.73
C GLU A 44 -9.79 4.62 3.54
N ARG A 45 -9.33 4.74 4.79
CA ARG A 45 -9.68 5.85 5.66
C ARG A 45 -9.09 7.18 5.18
N ALA A 46 -7.83 7.19 4.77
CA ALA A 46 -7.14 8.43 4.39
C ALA A 46 -7.58 8.98 3.03
N LEU A 47 -7.88 8.09 2.08
CA LEU A 47 -8.25 8.44 0.71
C LEU A 47 -9.76 8.35 0.47
N GLU A 48 -10.54 7.94 1.48
CA GLU A 48 -11.99 7.68 1.41
C GLU A 48 -12.37 6.69 0.29
N ILE A 49 -11.46 5.78 -0.07
CA ILE A 49 -11.67 4.72 -1.06
C ILE A 49 -12.07 3.40 -0.40
N LYS A 50 -12.55 2.44 -1.20
CA LYS A 50 -12.75 1.06 -0.78
C LYS A 50 -12.03 0.09 -1.70
N PHE A 51 -11.24 -0.81 -1.12
CA PHE A 51 -10.62 -1.92 -1.83
C PHE A 51 -11.50 -3.15 -1.78
N THR A 52 -11.52 -3.88 -2.88
CA THR A 52 -12.15 -5.20 -2.96
C THR A 52 -11.16 -6.29 -2.58
N ILE A 53 -11.66 -7.45 -2.16
CA ILE A 53 -10.82 -8.60 -1.80
C ILE A 53 -9.89 -8.99 -2.96
N ASP A 54 -10.40 -8.97 -4.19
CA ASP A 54 -9.62 -9.26 -5.40
C ASP A 54 -8.46 -8.26 -5.60
N GLU A 55 -8.68 -6.97 -5.33
CA GLU A 55 -7.62 -5.95 -5.37
C GLU A 55 -6.58 -6.17 -4.28
N ILE A 56 -7.02 -6.53 -3.06
CA ILE A 56 -6.13 -6.82 -1.93
C ILE A 56 -5.25 -8.03 -2.23
N GLU A 57 -5.79 -9.07 -2.86
CA GLU A 57 -5.03 -10.25 -3.28
C GLU A 57 -4.05 -9.96 -4.43
N ARG A 58 -4.34 -8.96 -5.27
CA ARG A 58 -3.44 -8.50 -6.34
C ARG A 58 -2.31 -7.61 -5.84
N ILE A 59 -2.47 -6.97 -4.67
CA ILE A 59 -1.41 -6.17 -4.06
C ILE A 59 -0.32 -7.12 -3.59
N LYS A 60 0.79 -7.17 -4.33
CA LYS A 60 1.99 -7.96 -4.00
C LYS A 60 3.24 -7.09 -3.85
N ASP A 61 3.17 -5.90 -4.40
CA ASP A 61 4.25 -4.95 -4.52
C ASP A 61 3.70 -3.53 -4.44
N PHE A 62 4.59 -2.61 -4.11
CA PHE A 62 4.25 -1.21 -3.92
C PHE A 62 3.69 -0.59 -5.22
N GLU A 63 4.18 -1.02 -6.37
CA GLU A 63 3.71 -0.54 -7.67
C GLU A 63 2.25 -0.95 -7.95
N SER A 64 1.87 -2.18 -7.65
CA SER A 64 0.51 -2.69 -7.81
C SER A 64 -0.47 -1.93 -6.92
N LEU A 65 -0.09 -1.69 -5.66
CA LEU A 65 -0.86 -0.86 -4.73
C LEU A 65 -1.02 0.57 -5.24
N GLU A 66 0.07 1.19 -5.69
CA GLU A 66 0.06 2.55 -6.24
C GLU A 66 -0.86 2.65 -7.47
N LYS A 67 -0.83 1.67 -8.38
CA LYS A 67 -1.69 1.63 -9.58
C LYS A 67 -3.18 1.57 -9.21
N ILE A 68 -3.56 0.72 -8.26
CA ILE A 68 -4.96 0.57 -7.82
C ILE A 68 -5.45 1.88 -7.20
N ILE A 69 -4.65 2.47 -6.31
CA ILE A 69 -4.97 3.76 -5.67
C ILE A 69 -5.14 4.86 -6.71
N LYS A 70 -4.18 5.01 -7.64
CA LYS A 70 -4.25 6.02 -8.70
C LYS A 70 -5.44 5.81 -9.63
N GLY A 71 -5.87 4.56 -9.84
CA GLY A 71 -7.09 4.24 -10.55
C GLY A 71 -8.33 4.79 -9.83
N LYS A 72 -8.45 4.52 -8.52
CA LYS A 72 -9.62 4.92 -7.72
C LYS A 72 -9.71 6.42 -7.47
N ILE A 73 -8.59 7.12 -7.27
CA ILE A 73 -8.59 8.57 -7.02
C ILE A 73 -8.92 9.38 -8.30
N LYS A 74 -8.75 8.78 -9.48
CA LYS A 74 -9.00 9.45 -10.77
C LYS A 74 -10.45 9.36 -11.25
N GLU A 75 -11.28 8.50 -10.65
CA GLU A 75 -12.73 8.45 -10.87
C GLU A 75 -13.46 9.51 -10.03
#